data_AF-A0AAW9J9B0-F1
#
_entry.id   AF-A0AAW9J9B0-F1
#
_cell.length_a   1.000
_cell.length_b   1.000
_cell.length_c   1.000
_cell.angle_alpha   90.00
_cell.angle_beta   90.00
_cell.angle_gamma   90.00
#
_symmetry.space_group_name_H-M   'P 1'
#
loop_
_entity.id
_entity.type
_entity.pdbx_description
1 polymer ?
#
loop_
_entity_poly.entity_id
_entity_poly.type
_entity_poly.pdbx_seq_one_letter_code
_entity_poly.pdbx_strand_id
1 'polypeptide(L)'
;KIHKLFNKDRTLLPSIELVEMATIGGARVLGMSEDVGSIEIGKKADLVLIETKSVNMQPIYDYYATIVYSANPSNVDTVVVDGKVVVRDKILLSEEFTEIRKNLMSLKEKINKVAKEL
;
A
#
# COMPACT_ATOMS: atom_id res chain seq x y z
N LYS A 1 13.03 -2.73 9.86
CA LYS A 1 14.20 -2.10 10.55
C LYS A 1 14.48 -2.74 11.91
N ILE A 2 13.48 -2.93 12.79
CA ILE A 2 13.69 -3.53 14.14
C ILE A 2 14.26 -4.95 14.09
N HIS A 3 13.74 -5.83 13.21
CA HIS A 3 14.20 -7.22 13.11
C HIS A 3 15.71 -7.34 12.79
N LYS A 4 16.27 -6.46 11.95
CA LYS A 4 17.72 -6.47 11.62
C LYS A 4 18.57 -6.04 12.80
N LEU A 5 18.11 -5.01 13.53
CA LEU A 5 18.81 -4.51 14.72
C LEU A 5 18.82 -5.54 15.85
N PHE A 6 17.68 -6.18 16.08
CA PHE A 6 17.55 -7.22 17.10
C PHE A 6 18.47 -8.42 16.82
N ASN A 7 18.50 -8.91 15.58
CA ASN A 7 19.32 -10.05 15.18
C ASN A 7 20.79 -9.70 14.87
N LYS A 8 21.14 -8.40 14.88
CA LYS A 8 22.48 -7.87 14.52
C LYS A 8 22.98 -8.31 13.14
N ASP A 9 22.05 -8.56 12.22
CA ASP A 9 22.35 -9.01 10.86
C ASP A 9 21.59 -8.13 9.85
N ARG A 10 22.37 -7.47 8.96
CA ARG A 10 21.83 -6.58 7.92
C ARG A 10 21.32 -7.34 6.69
N THR A 11 21.75 -8.59 6.51
CA THR A 11 21.40 -9.43 5.36
C THR A 11 20.02 -10.07 5.48
N LEU A 12 19.50 -10.20 6.71
CA LEU A 12 18.15 -10.71 6.96
C LEU A 12 17.09 -9.92 6.21
N LEU A 13 16.16 -10.62 5.58
CA LEU A 13 15.06 -10.07 4.79
C LEU A 13 15.56 -9.03 3.76
N PRO A 14 16.16 -9.50 2.66
CA PRO A 14 16.41 -8.71 1.48
C PRO A 14 15.17 -7.92 1.04
N SER A 15 15.37 -6.75 0.46
CA SER A 15 14.28 -5.88 0.01
C SER A 15 13.38 -6.56 -1.02
N ILE A 16 13.95 -7.36 -1.92
CA ILE A 16 13.18 -8.12 -2.91
C ILE A 16 12.24 -9.15 -2.25
N GLU A 17 12.71 -9.89 -1.25
CA GLU A 17 11.88 -10.84 -0.49
C GLU A 17 10.77 -10.11 0.27
N LEU A 18 11.04 -8.93 0.82
CA LEU A 18 10.02 -8.13 1.48
C LEU A 18 8.93 -7.65 0.52
N VAL A 19 9.29 -7.28 -0.71
CA VAL A 19 8.30 -6.94 -1.75
C VAL A 19 7.52 -8.19 -2.17
N GLU A 20 8.18 -9.34 -2.36
CA GLU A 20 7.51 -10.60 -2.66
C GLU A 20 6.49 -10.97 -1.57
N MET A 21 6.89 -10.88 -0.30
CA MET A 21 6.02 -11.13 0.85
C MET A 21 4.81 -10.20 0.87
N ALA A 22 4.99 -8.93 0.52
CA ALA A 22 3.94 -7.93 0.49
C ALA A 22 2.99 -8.07 -0.71
N THR A 23 3.36 -8.82 -1.74
CA THR A 23 2.57 -9.00 -2.97
C THR A 23 2.15 -10.46 -3.16
N ILE A 24 2.88 -11.25 -3.95
CA ILE A 24 2.55 -12.64 -4.27
C ILE A 24 2.55 -13.54 -3.04
N GLY A 25 3.37 -13.25 -2.04
CA GLY A 25 3.36 -13.95 -0.75
C GLY A 25 2.01 -13.82 -0.05
N GLY A 26 1.44 -12.62 0.00
CA GLY A 26 0.09 -12.38 0.51
C GLY A 26 -0.98 -13.09 -0.33
N ALA A 27 -0.88 -13.02 -1.66
CA ALA A 27 -1.81 -13.70 -2.55
C ALA A 27 -1.79 -15.23 -2.37
N ARG A 28 -0.62 -15.85 -2.20
CA ARG A 28 -0.48 -17.28 -1.89
C ARG A 28 -1.19 -17.66 -0.59
N VAL A 29 -1.01 -16.87 0.47
CA VAL A 29 -1.67 -17.11 1.78
C VAL A 29 -3.20 -17.04 1.65
N LEU A 30 -3.71 -16.15 0.81
CA LEU A 30 -5.14 -15.99 0.56
C LEU A 30 -5.72 -16.98 -0.47
N GLY A 31 -4.88 -17.83 -1.08
CA GLY A 31 -5.29 -18.73 -2.16
C GLY A 31 -5.64 -18.01 -3.48
N MET A 32 -5.12 -16.80 -3.69
CA MET A 32 -5.39 -15.94 -4.84
C MET A 32 -4.16 -15.77 -5.76
N SER A 33 -3.13 -16.60 -5.60
CA SER A 33 -1.88 -16.45 -6.36
C SER A 33 -2.04 -16.62 -7.87
N GLU A 34 -3.08 -17.30 -8.33
CA GLU A 34 -3.38 -17.44 -9.76
C GLU A 34 -4.02 -16.17 -10.34
N ASP A 35 -4.67 -15.35 -9.51
CA ASP A 35 -5.42 -14.17 -9.94
C ASP A 35 -4.64 -12.86 -9.77
N VAL A 36 -3.84 -12.73 -8.70
CA VAL A 36 -3.19 -11.46 -8.30
C VAL A 36 -1.82 -11.68 -7.64
N GLY A 37 -1.13 -10.58 -7.32
CA GLY A 37 0.11 -10.56 -6.54
C GLY A 37 1.39 -10.49 -7.37
N SER A 38 1.29 -10.62 -8.69
CA SER A 38 2.41 -10.47 -9.63
C SER A 38 1.93 -9.95 -10.98
N ILE A 39 2.84 -9.40 -11.77
CA ILE A 39 2.55 -8.87 -13.11
C ILE A 39 2.79 -9.99 -14.12
N GLU A 40 1.74 -10.74 -14.45
CA GLU A 40 1.79 -11.87 -15.37
C GLU A 40 0.55 -11.85 -16.28
N ILE A 41 0.70 -12.34 -17.52
CA ILE A 41 -0.42 -12.44 -18.46
C ILE A 41 -1.48 -13.39 -17.87
N GLY A 42 -2.74 -12.97 -17.92
CA GLY A 42 -3.89 -13.73 -17.39
C GLY A 42 -4.32 -13.32 -15.98
N LYS A 43 -3.46 -12.63 -15.22
CA LYS A 43 -3.81 -12.10 -13.89
C LYS A 43 -4.60 -10.80 -13.99
N LYS A 44 -5.35 -10.50 -12.92
CA LYS A 44 -6.05 -9.23 -12.76
C LYS A 44 -5.04 -8.09 -12.67
N ALA A 45 -5.42 -6.93 -13.21
CA ALA A 45 -4.58 -5.74 -13.20
C ALA A 45 -4.71 -4.99 -11.87
N ASP A 46 -4.13 -5.59 -10.82
CA ASP A 46 -3.97 -4.99 -9.49
C ASP A 46 -2.58 -4.36 -9.39
N LEU A 47 -2.51 -3.04 -9.64
CA LEU A 47 -1.26 -2.31 -9.82
C LEU A 47 -1.19 -1.08 -8.92
N VAL A 48 0.00 -0.82 -8.39
CA VAL A 48 0.33 0.41 -7.67
C VAL A 48 1.50 1.10 -8.36
N LEU A 49 1.28 2.31 -8.84
CA LEU A 49 2.32 3.14 -9.45
C LEU A 49 2.88 4.07 -8.37
N ILE A 50 4.20 4.02 -8.19
CA ILE A 50 4.92 4.81 -7.20
C ILE A 50 5.78 5.83 -7.96
N GLU A 51 5.62 7.12 -7.65
CA GLU A 51 6.47 8.16 -8.21
C GLU A 51 7.85 8.17 -7.56
N THR A 52 8.86 8.56 -8.33
CA THR A 52 10.27 8.48 -7.93
C THR A 52 10.96 9.84 -7.83
N LYS A 53 10.24 10.93 -8.04
CA LYS A 53 10.81 12.29 -8.15
C LYS A 53 10.99 12.97 -6.79
N SER A 54 10.21 12.57 -5.79
CA SER A 54 10.28 13.15 -4.45
C SER A 54 11.66 12.97 -3.80
N VAL A 55 12.06 13.92 -2.96
CA VAL A 55 13.38 13.96 -2.29
C VAL A 55 13.64 12.69 -1.49
N ASN A 56 12.62 12.12 -0.83
CA ASN A 56 12.77 10.89 -0.07
C ASN A 56 13.06 9.65 -0.95
N MET A 57 12.83 9.72 -2.26
CA MET A 57 13.12 8.64 -3.19
C MET A 57 14.53 8.74 -3.77
N GLN A 58 15.20 9.90 -3.68
CA GLN A 58 16.46 10.17 -4.38
C GLN A 58 17.67 10.20 -3.45
N PRO A 59 18.85 9.73 -3.91
CA PRO A 59 19.08 9.00 -5.17
C PRO A 59 18.56 7.56 -5.13
N ILE A 60 18.17 7.01 -6.29
CA ILE A 60 17.78 5.59 -6.40
C ILE A 60 18.98 4.77 -6.89
N TYR A 61 19.48 3.89 -6.03
CA TYR A 61 20.49 2.88 -6.39
C TYR A 61 19.86 1.50 -6.62
N ASP A 62 18.80 1.17 -5.89
CA ASP A 62 18.06 -0.09 -5.94
C ASP A 62 16.57 0.20 -5.69
N TYR A 63 15.71 -0.15 -6.65
CA TYR A 63 14.29 0.14 -6.58
C TYR A 63 13.57 -0.64 -5.46
N TYR A 64 13.94 -1.89 -5.20
CA TYR A 64 13.35 -2.68 -4.11
C TYR A 64 13.72 -2.06 -2.76
N ALA A 65 14.99 -1.69 -2.58
CA ALA A 65 15.44 -1.04 -1.34
C ALA A 65 14.74 0.31 -1.14
N THR A 66 14.60 1.12 -2.21
CA THR A 66 13.89 2.39 -2.14
C THR A 66 12.43 2.19 -1.76
N ILE A 67 11.71 1.24 -2.37
CA ILE A 67 10.30 0.95 -2.04
C ILE A 67 10.15 0.51 -0.57
N VAL A 68 11.02 -0.38 -0.09
CA VAL A 68 10.89 -0.96 1.26
C VAL A 68 11.32 0.01 2.36
N TYR A 69 12.36 0.82 2.13
CA TYR A 69 13.03 1.57 3.21
C TYR A 69 12.85 3.09 3.15
N SER A 70 12.48 3.63 1.99
CA SER A 70 12.45 5.08 1.73
C SER A 70 11.07 5.58 1.28
N ALA A 71 10.35 4.79 0.48
CA ALA A 71 9.01 5.14 0.02
C ALA A 71 8.01 5.17 1.18
N ASN A 72 6.96 5.97 1.01
CA ASN A 72 5.84 6.07 1.92
C ASN A 72 4.53 6.27 1.13
N PRO A 73 3.35 6.22 1.77
CA PRO A 73 2.08 6.32 1.05
C PRO A 73 1.91 7.56 0.17
N SER A 74 2.56 8.69 0.49
CA SER A 74 2.48 9.91 -0.34
C SER A 74 3.21 9.79 -1.68
N ASN A 75 4.07 8.78 -1.85
CA ASN A 75 4.71 8.47 -3.13
C ASN A 75 3.83 7.63 -4.05
N VAL A 76 2.70 7.09 -3.56
CA VAL A 76 1.74 6.39 -4.42
C VAL A 76 1.02 7.42 -5.29
N ASP A 77 1.12 7.25 -6.59
CA ASP A 77 0.53 8.15 -7.58
C ASP A 77 -0.81 7.63 -8.09
N THR A 78 -0.83 6.39 -8.56
CA THR A 78 -1.98 5.77 -9.22
C THR A 78 -2.17 4.36 -8.68
N VAL A 79 -3.43 3.98 -8.47
CA VAL A 79 -3.82 2.63 -8.01
C VAL A 79 -4.88 2.08 -8.96
N VAL A 80 -4.66 0.86 -9.41
CA VAL A 80 -5.55 0.11 -10.30
C VAL A 80 -5.96 -1.18 -9.59
N VAL A 81 -7.25 -1.49 -9.61
CA VAL A 81 -7.83 -2.72 -9.05
C VAL A 81 -8.70 -3.35 -10.11
N ASP A 82 -8.37 -4.58 -10.51
CA ASP A 82 -9.02 -5.32 -11.58
C ASP A 82 -9.17 -4.49 -12.87
N GLY A 83 -8.12 -3.73 -13.22
CA GLY A 83 -8.11 -2.85 -14.39
C GLY A 83 -8.84 -1.51 -14.21
N LYS A 84 -9.55 -1.29 -13.10
CA LYS A 84 -10.20 -0.01 -12.78
C LYS A 84 -9.27 0.90 -11.98
N VAL A 85 -9.06 2.11 -12.49
CA VAL A 85 -8.29 3.14 -11.77
C VAL A 85 -9.13 3.69 -10.62
N VAL A 86 -8.65 3.51 -9.39
CA VAL A 86 -9.31 3.99 -8.16
C VAL A 86 -8.62 5.20 -7.54
N VAL A 87 -7.33 5.38 -7.83
CA VAL A 87 -6.55 6.59 -7.50
C VAL A 87 -5.78 7.00 -8.75
N ARG A 88 -5.73 8.29 -9.06
CA ARG A 88 -4.92 8.87 -10.16
C ARG A 88 -4.34 10.20 -9.73
N ASP A 89 -3.08 10.46 -10.05
CA ASP A 89 -2.39 11.71 -9.72
C ASP A 89 -2.52 12.05 -8.22
N LYS A 90 -2.45 11.03 -7.36
CA LYS A 90 -2.65 11.10 -5.89
C LYS A 90 -4.06 11.50 -5.45
N ILE A 91 -5.02 11.54 -6.36
CA ILE A 91 -6.43 11.87 -6.11
C ILE A 91 -7.26 10.60 -6.16
N LEU A 92 -8.05 10.39 -5.12
CA LEU A 92 -8.99 9.28 -5.01
C LEU A 92 -10.19 9.53 -5.93
N LEU A 93 -10.47 8.59 -6.84
CA LEU A 93 -11.51 8.73 -7.86
C LEU A 93 -12.84 8.07 -7.49
N SER A 94 -12.91 7.37 -6.35
CA SER A 94 -14.10 6.62 -5.96
C SER A 94 -15.09 7.48 -5.17
N GLU A 95 -16.30 7.63 -5.71
CA GLU A 95 -17.44 8.31 -5.05
C GLU A 95 -17.81 7.66 -3.71
N GLU A 96 -17.55 6.35 -3.55
CA GLU A 96 -17.77 5.60 -2.32
C GLU A 96 -17.05 6.24 -1.12
N PHE A 97 -15.86 6.81 -1.33
CA PHE A 97 -15.11 7.43 -0.24
C PHE A 97 -15.73 8.74 0.27
N THR A 98 -16.48 9.45 -0.58
CA THR A 98 -17.27 10.60 -0.13
C THR A 98 -18.34 10.15 0.85
N GLU A 99 -19.01 9.03 0.55
CA GLU A 99 -20.02 8.45 1.43
C GLU A 99 -19.40 7.84 2.69
N ILE A 100 -18.27 7.13 2.59
CA ILE A 100 -17.51 6.64 3.76
C ILE A 100 -17.13 7.81 4.68
N ARG A 101 -16.66 8.93 4.12
CA ARG A 101 -16.31 10.13 4.90
C ARG A 101 -17.51 10.73 5.61
N LYS A 102 -18.67 10.80 4.94
CA LYS A 102 -19.92 11.26 5.54
C LYS A 102 -20.38 10.34 6.68
N ASN A 103 -20.30 9.03 6.46
CA ASN A 103 -20.61 8.02 7.47
C ASN A 103 -19.69 8.14 8.69
N LEU A 104 -18.39 8.29 8.50
CA LEU A 104 -17.42 8.55 9.57
C LEU A 104 -17.75 9.83 10.37
N MET A 105 -18.12 10.92 9.68
CA MET A 105 -18.52 12.16 10.33
C MET A 105 -19.78 11.97 11.18
N SER A 106 -20.78 11.24 10.68
CA SER A 106 -22.00 10.93 11.45
C SER A 106 -21.71 10.03 12.66
N LEU A 107 -20.76 9.09 12.53
CA LEU A 107 -20.37 8.20 13.62
C LEU A 107 -19.66 8.98 14.74
N LYS A 108 -18.80 9.94 14.38
CA LYS A 108 -18.16 10.85 15.35
C LYS A 108 -19.18 11.57 16.22
N GLU A 109 -20.29 12.05 15.64
CA GLU A 109 -21.35 12.72 16.39
C GLU A 109 -22.01 11.79 17.40
N LYS A 110 -22.30 10.54 17.01
CA LYS A 110 -22.86 9.51 17.90
C LYS A 110 -21.91 9.19 19.06
N ILE A 111 -20.63 8.98 18.76
CA ILE A 111 -19.60 8.70 19.78
C ILE A 111 -19.50 9.86 20.78
N ASN A 112 -19.47 11.10 20.27
CA ASN A 112 -19.41 12.30 21.13
C ASN A 112 -20.63 12.47 22.03
N LYS A 113 -21.82 12.03 21.59
CA LYS A 113 -23.02 12.07 22.42
C LYS A 113 -22.91 11.09 23.58
N VAL A 114 -22.53 9.84 23.31
CA VAL A 114 -22.33 8.81 24.34
C VAL A 114 -21.24 9.22 25.32
N ALA A 115 -20.12 9.76 24.83
CA ALA A 115 -19.01 10.22 25.68
C ALA A 115 -19.36 11.40 26.61
N LYS A 116 -20.44 12.15 26.32
CA LYS A 116 -20.95 13.22 27.20
C LYS A 116 -21.95 12.74 28.25
N GLU A 117 -22.54 11.57 28.04
CA GLU A 117 -23.49 10.93 28.96
C GLU A 117 -22.79 10.00 29.97
N LEU A 118 -21.50 9.72 29.76
CA LEU A 118 -20.57 9.06 30.69
C LEU A 118 -19.86 10.08 31.58
#